data_AF-A0A2N1QFC6-F1
#
_entry.id   AF-A0A2N1QFC6-F1
#
_cell.length_a   1.000
_cell.length_b   1.000
_cell.length_c   1.000
_cell.angle_alpha   90.00
_cell.angle_beta   90.00
_cell.angle_gamma   90.00
#
_symmetry.space_group_name_H-M   'P 1'
#
loop_
_entity.id
_entity.type
_entity.pdbx_description
1 polymer ?
#
loop_
_entity_poly.entity_id
_entity_poly.type
_entity_poly.pdbx_seq_one_letter_code
_entity_poly.pdbx_strand_id
1 'polypeptide(L)'
;MKRTVYIGFIFLLFLLLSACSDNAKYEKGFSYENHVTSQVAIAVKSNKKVQSIDDFSLDFYFGAYDEIDEYTNENYQIVSFALYFSNSDFITENQINSNNGMADYTSINDAHFIKEISMSSFNTNNYHVEMNIFGKTFNHHETISIPDTVILNHEGFIFTVIDIVYDQSTELYYFGHNGCQIVIYYTHLDNDSIELE
;
A
#
# COMPACT_ATOMS: atom_id res chain seq x y z
N MET A 1 -48.09 -13.65 38.16
CA MET A 1 -47.62 -12.84 37.01
C MET A 1 -46.22 -12.29 37.29
N LYS A 2 -45.15 -13.04 36.98
CA LYS A 2 -43.75 -12.56 37.11
C LYS A 2 -42.79 -13.13 36.02
N ARG A 3 -43.30 -13.89 35.05
CA ARG A 3 -42.49 -14.59 34.03
C ARG A 3 -42.33 -13.83 32.70
N THR A 4 -43.15 -12.82 32.44
CA THR A 4 -43.16 -12.11 31.16
C THR A 4 -42.08 -11.02 31.05
N VAL A 5 -41.53 -10.54 32.18
CA VAL A 5 -40.54 -9.45 32.19
C VAL A 5 -39.13 -9.94 31.80
N TYR A 6 -38.80 -11.22 32.04
CA TYR A 6 -37.48 -11.77 31.72
C TYR A 6 -37.24 -12.02 30.23
N ILE A 7 -38.30 -12.32 29.45
CA ILE A 7 -38.17 -12.59 28.01
C ILE A 7 -37.90 -11.30 27.23
N GLY A 8 -38.52 -10.18 27.64
CA GLY A 8 -38.29 -8.88 27.00
C GLY A 8 -36.85 -8.36 27.19
N PHE A 9 -36.24 -8.62 28.35
CA PHE A 9 -34.87 -8.18 28.63
C PHE A 9 -33.81 -8.99 27.84
N ILE A 10 -34.05 -10.29 27.62
CA ILE A 10 -33.18 -11.15 26.80
C ILE A 10 -33.27 -10.77 25.32
N PHE A 11 -34.46 -10.40 24.82
CA PHE A 11 -34.64 -9.96 23.44
C PHE A 11 -33.99 -8.59 23.18
N LEU A 12 -34.01 -7.69 24.17
CA LEU A 12 -33.30 -6.41 24.09
C LEU A 12 -31.76 -6.60 24.13
N LEU A 13 -31.26 -7.57 24.90
CA LEU A 13 -29.84 -7.91 24.94
C LEU A 13 -29.35 -8.50 23.60
N PHE A 14 -30.17 -9.31 22.93
CA PHE A 14 -29.87 -9.85 21.59
C PHE A 14 -29.88 -8.76 20.51
N LEU A 15 -30.78 -7.77 20.62
CA LEU A 15 -30.80 -6.62 19.70
C LEU A 15 -29.61 -5.67 19.92
N LEU A 16 -29.14 -5.48 21.15
CA LEU A 16 -27.93 -4.71 21.45
C LEU A 16 -26.64 -5.40 21.00
N LEU A 17 -26.59 -6.74 21.03
CA LEU A 17 -25.45 -7.51 20.51
C LEU A 17 -25.42 -7.60 18.98
N SER A 18 -26.55 -7.36 18.31
CA SER A 18 -26.65 -7.39 16.83
C SER A 18 -26.31 -6.03 16.17
N ALA A 19 -26.19 -4.95 16.96
CA ALA A 19 -25.82 -3.62 16.48
C ALA A 19 -24.30 -3.40 16.42
N CYS A 20 -23.50 -4.40 16.79
CA CYS A 20 -22.04 -4.38 16.66
C CYS A 20 -21.63 -5.25 15.47
N SER A 21 -21.99 -4.84 14.26
CA SER A 21 -21.47 -5.44 13.02
C SER A 21 -20.30 -4.61 12.47
N ASP A 22 -19.35 -4.26 13.33
CA ASP A 22 -18.20 -3.40 12.97
C ASP A 22 -17.02 -4.18 12.35
N ASN A 23 -17.24 -5.41 11.88
CA ASN A 23 -16.19 -6.19 11.24
C ASN A 23 -16.24 -6.12 9.70
N ALA A 24 -16.68 -4.99 9.14
CA ALA A 24 -16.47 -4.73 7.73
C ALA A 24 -14.96 -4.61 7.50
N LYS A 25 -14.40 -5.54 6.73
CA LYS A 25 -12.97 -5.57 6.38
C LYS A 25 -12.79 -4.88 5.04
N TYR A 26 -11.74 -4.08 4.92
CA TYR A 26 -11.29 -3.53 3.65
C TYR A 26 -10.19 -4.42 3.09
N GLU A 27 -10.27 -4.76 1.80
CA GLU A 27 -9.26 -5.58 1.12
C GLU A 27 -9.20 -5.19 -0.37
N LYS A 28 -8.00 -4.90 -0.88
CA LYS A 28 -7.78 -4.53 -2.28
C LYS A 28 -6.45 -5.07 -2.79
N GLY A 29 -6.39 -5.49 -4.06
CA GLY A 29 -5.15 -5.96 -4.72
C GLY A 29 -4.87 -7.47 -4.65
N PHE A 30 -5.67 -8.25 -3.92
CA PHE A 30 -5.49 -9.71 -3.78
C PHE A 30 -6.07 -10.54 -4.93
N SER A 31 -6.87 -9.95 -5.81
CA SER A 31 -7.51 -10.67 -6.92
C SER A 31 -6.51 -11.13 -7.97
N TYR A 32 -6.86 -12.22 -8.67
CA TYR A 32 -6.09 -12.72 -9.81
C TYR A 32 -6.07 -11.71 -10.96
N GLU A 33 -4.94 -11.58 -11.63
CA GLU A 33 -4.76 -10.75 -12.82
C GLU A 33 -4.40 -11.63 -14.02
N ASN A 34 -5.20 -11.55 -15.09
CA ASN A 34 -4.94 -12.29 -16.33
C ASN A 34 -3.63 -11.84 -17.02
N HIS A 35 -3.19 -10.60 -16.77
CA HIS A 35 -2.00 -10.01 -17.34
C HIS A 35 -1.25 -9.22 -16.27
N VAL A 36 -0.02 -9.63 -15.98
CA VAL A 36 0.89 -8.94 -15.08
C VAL A 36 1.54 -7.79 -15.84
N THR A 37 1.25 -6.55 -15.45
CA THR A 37 1.80 -5.33 -16.08
C THR A 37 3.04 -4.79 -15.38
N SER A 38 3.32 -5.26 -14.16
CA SER A 38 4.47 -4.90 -13.35
C SER A 38 5.02 -6.15 -12.67
N GLN A 39 6.35 -6.29 -12.56
CA GLN A 39 6.98 -7.38 -11.82
C GLN A 39 6.69 -7.32 -10.32
N VAL A 40 6.40 -6.12 -9.82
CA VAL A 40 5.98 -5.85 -8.43
C VAL A 40 4.47 -5.91 -8.32
N ALA A 41 3.97 -6.53 -7.26
CA ALA A 41 2.57 -6.54 -6.88
C ALA A 41 2.38 -5.85 -5.53
N ILE A 42 1.20 -5.24 -5.35
CA ILE A 42 0.78 -4.59 -4.10
C ILE A 42 -0.66 -5.00 -3.79
N ALA A 43 -0.92 -5.22 -2.50
CA ALA A 43 -2.25 -5.35 -1.94
C ALA A 43 -2.32 -4.67 -0.57
N VAL A 44 -3.54 -4.40 -0.09
CA VAL A 44 -3.77 -3.71 1.16
C VAL A 44 -5.00 -4.28 1.86
N LYS A 45 -4.92 -4.36 3.19
CA LYS A 45 -5.99 -4.86 4.04
C LYS A 45 -6.18 -4.00 5.28
N SER A 46 -7.42 -3.92 5.74
CA SER A 46 -7.73 -3.49 7.10
C SER A 46 -8.76 -4.41 7.73
N ASN A 47 -8.60 -4.64 9.03
CA ASN A 47 -9.61 -5.28 9.85
C ASN A 47 -10.79 -4.35 10.20
N LYS A 48 -10.67 -3.05 9.89
CA LYS A 48 -11.69 -2.02 10.12
C LYS A 48 -11.93 -1.22 8.84
N LYS A 49 -13.20 -1.03 8.50
CA LYS A 49 -13.58 -0.13 7.41
C LYS A 49 -13.58 1.33 7.83
N VAL A 50 -13.94 1.62 9.09
CA VAL A 50 -13.92 2.97 9.68
C VAL A 50 -12.71 3.11 10.58
N GLN A 51 -11.92 4.16 10.38
CA GLN A 51 -10.69 4.41 11.13
C GLN A 51 -10.60 5.87 11.61
N SER A 52 -9.95 6.05 12.76
CA SER A 52 -9.55 7.36 13.27
C SER A 52 -8.36 7.87 12.46
N ILE A 53 -8.37 9.13 12.04
CA ILE A 53 -7.27 9.75 11.29
C ILE A 53 -5.98 9.77 12.12
N ASP A 54 -6.09 10.12 13.40
CA ASP A 54 -4.96 10.18 14.35
C ASP A 54 -4.26 8.83 14.63
N ASP A 55 -4.91 7.70 14.31
CA ASP A 55 -4.40 6.34 14.54
C ASP A 55 -4.68 5.46 13.32
N PHE A 56 -4.49 6.03 12.13
CA PHE A 56 -4.78 5.33 10.90
C PHE A 56 -3.62 4.42 10.50
N SER A 57 -3.90 3.11 10.41
CA SER A 57 -2.94 2.10 9.95
C SER A 57 -3.60 1.11 9.00
N LEU A 58 -2.80 0.60 8.06
CA LEU A 58 -3.21 -0.45 7.12
C LEU A 58 -2.12 -1.51 7.02
N ASP A 59 -2.54 -2.75 6.74
CA ASP A 59 -1.63 -3.84 6.41
C ASP A 59 -1.34 -3.80 4.91
N PHE A 60 -0.11 -3.46 4.55
CA PHE A 60 0.36 -3.44 3.16
C PHE A 60 1.12 -4.73 2.85
N TYR A 61 0.78 -5.32 1.71
CA TYR A 61 1.34 -6.55 1.19
C TYR A 61 2.00 -6.20 -0.14
N PHE A 62 3.27 -6.51 -0.30
CA PHE A 62 3.98 -6.18 -1.53
C PHE A 62 5.17 -7.10 -1.75
N GLY A 63 5.57 -7.23 -3.00
CA GLY A 63 6.65 -8.12 -3.40
C GLY A 63 6.73 -8.31 -4.91
N ALA A 64 7.53 -9.27 -5.35
CA ALA A 64 7.72 -9.60 -6.76
C ALA A 64 7.23 -11.00 -7.11
N TYR A 65 6.67 -11.17 -8.31
CA TYR A 65 6.27 -12.49 -8.82
C TYR A 65 7.48 -13.37 -9.12
N ASP A 66 8.52 -12.78 -9.67
CA ASP A 66 9.78 -13.41 -10.02
C ASP A 66 10.93 -12.59 -9.44
N GLU A 67 12.13 -13.15 -9.42
CA GLU A 67 13.34 -12.38 -9.11
C GLU A 67 13.45 -11.23 -10.11
N ILE A 68 13.60 -10.00 -9.60
CA ILE A 68 13.77 -8.83 -10.46
C ILE A 68 15.23 -8.82 -10.89
N ASP A 69 15.48 -8.96 -12.18
CA ASP A 69 16.85 -8.87 -12.70
C ASP A 69 17.44 -7.51 -12.32
N GLU A 70 18.66 -7.51 -11.79
CA GLU A 70 19.41 -6.27 -11.62
C GLU A 70 19.58 -5.65 -13.02
N TYR A 71 18.79 -4.63 -13.35
CA TYR A 71 19.04 -3.82 -14.52
C TYR A 71 20.33 -3.05 -14.27
N THR A 72 21.42 -3.69 -14.68
CA THR A 72 22.77 -3.20 -14.54
C THR A 72 23.39 -3.12 -15.93
N ASN A 73 23.70 -1.91 -16.37
CA ASN A 73 24.60 -1.70 -17.51
C ASN A 73 25.79 -0.86 -17.04
N GLU A 74 26.68 -0.49 -17.97
CA GLU A 74 27.88 0.28 -17.61
C GLU A 74 27.61 1.64 -16.95
N ASN A 75 26.39 2.18 -17.07
CA ASN A 75 26.03 3.49 -16.54
C ASN A 75 24.96 3.43 -15.43
N TYR A 76 24.13 2.40 -15.38
CA TYR A 76 22.96 2.32 -14.49
C TYR A 76 22.94 1.05 -13.66
N GLN A 77 22.45 1.14 -12.43
CA GLN A 77 22.22 -0.01 -11.55
C GLN A 77 20.95 0.19 -10.71
N ILE A 78 20.06 -0.80 -10.67
CA ILE A 78 19.00 -0.84 -9.64
C ILE A 78 19.64 -1.09 -8.28
N VAL A 79 19.39 -0.20 -7.32
CA VAL A 79 20.00 -0.27 -5.97
C VAL A 79 18.99 -0.70 -4.90
N SER A 80 17.73 -0.32 -5.05
CA SER A 80 16.71 -0.55 -4.03
C SER A 80 15.29 -0.39 -4.56
N PHE A 81 14.31 -0.70 -3.70
CA PHE A 81 12.91 -0.32 -3.82
C PHE A 81 12.57 0.68 -2.74
N ALA A 82 11.94 1.79 -3.12
CA ALA A 82 11.46 2.80 -2.20
C ALA A 82 9.93 2.77 -2.12
N LEU A 83 9.42 3.05 -0.92
CA LEU A 83 8.00 3.05 -0.60
C LEU A 83 7.54 4.47 -0.30
N TYR A 84 6.39 4.84 -0.88
CA TYR A 84 5.83 6.19 -0.72
C TYR A 84 4.34 6.16 -0.47
N PHE A 85 3.85 7.17 0.26
CA PHE A 85 2.48 7.66 0.11
C PHE A 85 2.46 8.94 -0.72
N SER A 86 1.42 9.15 -1.51
CA SER A 86 1.21 10.40 -2.25
C SER A 86 -0.28 10.69 -2.44
N ASN A 87 -0.62 11.97 -2.67
CA ASN A 87 -2.00 12.44 -2.87
C ASN A 87 -2.34 12.80 -4.31
N SER A 88 -1.37 12.65 -5.20
CA SER A 88 -1.49 12.87 -6.63
C SER A 88 -0.80 11.73 -7.35
N ASP A 89 -1.13 11.55 -8.64
CA ASP A 89 -0.43 10.59 -9.49
C ASP A 89 1.09 10.77 -9.35
N PHE A 90 1.72 9.76 -8.74
CA PHE A 90 3.16 9.73 -8.54
C PHE A 90 3.81 9.17 -9.80
N ILE A 91 4.96 9.72 -10.18
CA ILE A 91 5.67 9.28 -11.38
C ILE A 91 6.15 7.84 -11.15
N THR A 92 5.46 6.89 -11.78
CA THR A 92 5.87 5.48 -11.88
C THR A 92 6.46 5.14 -13.24
N GLU A 93 6.57 6.13 -14.11
CA GLU A 93 7.21 5.98 -15.42
C GLU A 93 8.72 6.00 -15.29
N ASN A 94 9.40 5.13 -16.04
CA ASN A 94 10.85 5.11 -16.15
C ASN A 94 11.42 6.50 -16.43
N GLN A 95 12.23 7.01 -15.51
CA GLN A 95 12.91 8.30 -15.62
C GLN A 95 14.38 8.17 -16.05
N ILE A 96 14.89 6.96 -16.32
CA ILE A 96 16.28 6.74 -16.76
C ILE A 96 16.55 7.53 -18.06
N ASN A 97 17.65 8.30 -18.08
CA ASN A 97 18.01 9.27 -19.13
C ASN A 97 17.10 10.51 -19.26
N SER A 98 16.15 10.73 -18.34
CA SER A 98 15.41 11.99 -18.28
C SER A 98 16.31 13.10 -17.74
N ASN A 99 15.98 14.36 -18.04
CA ASN A 99 16.62 15.52 -17.39
C ASN A 99 16.12 15.72 -15.94
N ASN A 100 15.31 14.80 -15.41
CA ASN A 100 14.64 14.90 -14.11
C ASN A 100 15.29 14.00 -13.05
N GLY A 101 16.57 13.64 -13.23
CA GLY A 101 17.32 12.92 -12.21
C GLY A 101 17.35 13.70 -10.89
N MET A 102 17.33 12.98 -9.77
CA MET A 102 17.29 13.56 -8.43
C MET A 102 18.46 13.08 -7.59
N ALA A 103 19.08 13.99 -6.84
CA ALA A 103 20.17 13.65 -5.93
C ALA A 103 19.67 12.95 -4.66
N ASP A 104 18.43 13.22 -4.25
CA ASP A 104 17.79 12.64 -3.07
C ASP A 104 16.36 12.25 -3.41
N TYR A 105 16.14 10.95 -3.60
CA TYR A 105 14.81 10.38 -3.88
C TYR A 105 13.98 10.15 -2.60
N THR A 106 14.53 10.43 -1.42
CA THR A 106 13.80 10.35 -0.14
C THR A 106 13.05 11.65 0.18
N SER A 107 13.38 12.75 -0.51
CA SER A 107 12.78 14.07 -0.32
C SER A 107 12.12 14.57 -1.61
N ILE A 108 10.93 14.05 -1.90
CA ILE A 108 10.18 14.35 -3.12
C ILE A 108 8.95 15.19 -2.77
N ASN A 109 8.69 16.23 -3.55
CA ASN A 109 7.50 17.04 -3.37
C ASN A 109 6.24 16.19 -3.53
N ASP A 110 5.28 16.38 -2.62
CA ASP A 110 3.98 15.70 -2.62
C ASP A 110 4.04 14.16 -2.46
N ALA A 111 5.18 13.64 -2.01
CA ALA A 111 5.34 12.24 -1.64
C ALA A 111 6.00 12.08 -0.26
N HIS A 112 5.39 11.25 0.55
CA HIS A 112 5.88 10.87 1.87
C HIS A 112 6.70 9.59 1.75
N PHE A 113 8.02 9.70 1.85
CA PHE A 113 8.92 8.55 1.90
C PHE A 113 8.71 7.74 3.17
N ILE A 114 8.52 6.44 3.03
CA ILE A 114 8.25 5.51 4.13
C ILE A 114 9.54 4.79 4.52
N LYS A 115 10.11 4.05 3.56
CA LYS A 115 11.35 3.29 3.74
C LYS A 115 11.95 2.87 2.40
N GLU A 116 13.19 2.42 2.48
CA GLU A 116 13.94 1.79 1.40
C GLU A 116 14.18 0.31 1.73
N ILE A 117 14.15 -0.55 0.70
CA ILE A 117 14.47 -1.97 0.76
C ILE A 117 15.55 -2.23 -0.26
N SER A 118 16.71 -2.75 0.17
CA SER A 118 17.79 -3.08 -0.77
C SER A 118 17.33 -4.12 -1.79
N MET A 119 17.85 -4.03 -3.02
CA MET A 119 17.58 -5.02 -4.07
C MET A 119 17.81 -6.46 -3.59
N SER A 120 18.94 -6.68 -2.90
CA SER A 120 19.30 -7.97 -2.30
C SER A 120 18.32 -8.49 -1.25
N SER A 121 17.61 -7.60 -0.55
CA SER A 121 16.56 -7.99 0.41
C SER A 121 15.25 -8.29 -0.32
N PHE A 122 14.92 -7.49 -1.33
CA PHE A 122 13.70 -7.62 -2.10
C PHE A 122 13.69 -8.89 -2.97
N ASN A 123 14.83 -9.27 -3.55
CA ASN A 123 15.01 -10.52 -4.30
C ASN A 123 15.13 -11.79 -3.41
N THR A 124 14.51 -11.79 -2.23
CA THR A 124 14.45 -12.96 -1.36
C THR A 124 13.05 -13.56 -1.35
N ASN A 125 12.94 -14.82 -0.96
CA ASN A 125 11.64 -15.47 -0.80
C ASN A 125 10.71 -14.73 0.19
N ASN A 126 11.25 -13.87 1.07
CA ASN A 126 10.42 -13.06 1.97
C ASN A 126 9.47 -12.14 1.21
N TYR A 127 9.88 -11.59 0.06
CA TYR A 127 9.05 -10.70 -0.77
C TYR A 127 8.51 -11.40 -2.02
N HIS A 128 8.50 -12.72 -2.05
CA HIS A 128 7.90 -13.45 -3.17
C HIS A 128 6.36 -13.36 -3.14
N VAL A 129 5.76 -13.25 -4.32
CA VAL A 129 4.32 -13.23 -4.55
C VAL A 129 3.94 -14.39 -5.44
N GLU A 130 3.09 -15.28 -4.93
CA GLU A 130 2.49 -16.34 -5.73
C GLU A 130 1.16 -15.85 -6.30
N MET A 131 0.93 -16.03 -7.60
CA MET A 131 -0.37 -15.77 -8.22
C MET A 131 -0.93 -17.04 -8.87
N ASN A 132 -2.19 -17.32 -8.56
CA ASN A 132 -2.96 -18.38 -9.19
C ASN A 132 -4.40 -17.91 -9.45
N ILE A 133 -5.23 -18.78 -10.01
CA ILE A 133 -6.63 -18.45 -10.37
C ILE A 133 -7.50 -18.00 -9.19
N PHE A 134 -7.08 -18.27 -7.94
CA PHE A 134 -7.81 -17.86 -6.74
C PHE A 134 -7.36 -16.50 -6.21
N GLY A 135 -6.25 -15.96 -6.70
CA GLY A 135 -5.72 -14.66 -6.28
C GLY A 135 -4.22 -14.64 -6.12
N LYS A 136 -3.75 -13.62 -5.40
CA LYS A 136 -2.35 -13.41 -5.03
C LYS A 136 -2.14 -13.77 -3.57
N THR A 137 -1.03 -14.44 -3.28
CA THR A 137 -0.53 -14.71 -1.93
C THR A 137 0.83 -14.05 -1.77
N PHE A 138 0.99 -13.25 -0.72
CA PHE A 138 2.20 -12.50 -0.45
C PHE A 138 2.92 -13.12 0.75
N ASN A 139 4.23 -13.30 0.64
CA ASN A 139 5.05 -13.75 1.77
C ASN A 139 5.37 -12.60 2.74
N HIS A 140 5.45 -11.36 2.24
CA HIS A 140 5.70 -10.17 3.04
C HIS A 140 4.42 -9.36 3.25
N HIS A 141 4.29 -8.83 4.47
CA HIS A 141 3.38 -7.74 4.77
C HIS A 141 3.91 -6.96 5.97
N GLU A 142 3.44 -5.74 6.08
CA GLU A 142 3.70 -4.89 7.23
C GLU A 142 2.53 -3.94 7.50
N THR A 143 2.31 -3.64 8.77
CA THR A 143 1.37 -2.61 9.19
C THR A 143 2.07 -1.27 9.14
N ILE A 144 1.59 -0.36 8.31
CA ILE A 144 2.16 0.99 8.15
C ILE A 144 1.16 2.00 8.70
N SER A 145 1.63 2.86 9.61
CA SER A 145 0.88 4.03 10.05
C SER A 145 0.88 5.09 8.95
N ILE A 146 -0.30 5.58 8.59
CA ILE A 146 -0.45 6.60 7.56
C ILE A 146 -0.46 7.98 8.24
N PRO A 147 0.46 8.89 7.89
CA PRO A 147 0.43 10.24 8.43
C PRO A 147 -0.87 10.97 8.10
N ASP A 148 -1.38 11.77 9.03
CA ASP A 148 -2.51 12.67 8.81
C ASP A 148 -2.32 13.59 7.59
N THR A 149 -1.09 14.02 7.32
CA THR A 149 -0.69 14.79 6.13
C THR A 149 -0.92 14.06 4.81
N VAL A 150 -1.06 12.73 4.83
CA VAL A 150 -1.47 11.93 3.66
C VAL A 150 -3.00 11.89 3.55
N ILE A 151 -3.73 11.97 4.67
CA ILE A 151 -5.20 12.01 4.69
C ILE A 151 -5.67 13.45 4.49
N LEU A 152 -5.51 13.94 3.27
CA LEU A 152 -5.98 15.27 2.87
C LEU A 152 -7.49 15.24 2.56
N ASN A 153 -8.08 16.41 2.31
CA ASN A 153 -9.50 16.57 1.94
C ASN A 153 -9.93 15.88 0.62
N HIS A 154 -9.08 15.02 0.05
CA HIS A 154 -9.28 14.33 -1.23
C HIS A 154 -9.78 12.90 -1.00
N GLU A 155 -10.45 12.31 -1.99
CA GLU A 155 -11.18 11.03 -1.91
C GLU A 155 -10.26 9.79 -1.80
N GLY A 156 -8.95 9.96 -1.63
CA GLY A 156 -8.00 8.85 -1.55
C GLY A 156 -6.54 9.26 -1.54
N PHE A 157 -5.67 8.30 -1.25
CA PHE A 157 -4.22 8.41 -1.34
C PHE A 157 -3.65 7.21 -2.10
N ILE A 158 -2.39 7.32 -2.54
CA ILE A 158 -1.70 6.30 -3.31
C ILE A 158 -0.55 5.74 -2.48
N PHE A 159 -0.44 4.42 -2.40
CA PHE A 159 0.75 3.74 -1.93
C PHE A 159 1.53 3.18 -3.12
N THR A 160 2.83 3.50 -3.18
CA THR A 160 3.71 3.16 -4.30
C THR A 160 4.90 2.37 -3.81
N VAL A 161 5.26 1.32 -4.54
CA VAL A 161 6.54 0.62 -4.45
C VAL A 161 7.24 0.77 -5.79
N ILE A 162 8.44 1.34 -5.81
CA ILE A 162 9.16 1.61 -7.06
C ILE A 162 10.66 1.36 -6.92
N ASP A 163 11.28 0.82 -7.95
CA ASP A 163 12.73 0.65 -8.03
C ASP A 163 13.46 1.99 -8.19
N ILE A 164 14.58 2.08 -7.49
CA ILE A 164 15.51 3.20 -7.54
C ILE A 164 16.74 2.76 -8.31
N VAL A 165 17.06 3.52 -9.36
CA VAL A 165 18.22 3.31 -10.22
C VAL A 165 19.24 4.40 -9.94
N TYR A 166 20.49 4.00 -9.74
CA TYR A 166 21.63 4.89 -9.63
C TYR A 166 22.35 5.01 -10.98
N ASP A 167 22.56 6.24 -11.44
CA ASP A 167 23.37 6.57 -12.61
C ASP A 167 24.80 6.94 -12.18
N GLN A 168 25.76 6.11 -12.60
CA GLN A 168 27.17 6.26 -12.27
C GLN A 168 27.83 7.44 -12.99
N SER A 169 27.27 7.90 -14.10
CA SER A 169 27.82 8.98 -14.91
C SER A 169 27.45 10.36 -14.39
N THR A 170 26.21 10.53 -13.89
CA THR A 170 25.72 11.79 -13.33
C THR A 170 25.73 11.83 -11.81
N GLU A 171 25.94 10.68 -11.15
CA GLU A 171 25.79 10.50 -9.69
C GLU A 171 24.38 10.89 -9.20
N LEU A 172 23.35 10.56 -9.99
CA LEU A 172 21.95 10.87 -9.69
C LEU A 172 21.13 9.59 -9.59
N TYR A 173 19.99 9.69 -8.92
CA TYR A 173 18.98 8.64 -8.82
C TYR A 173 17.81 8.90 -9.75
N TYR A 174 17.19 7.81 -10.19
CA TYR A 174 16.03 7.80 -11.08
C TYR A 174 15.04 6.74 -10.62
N PHE A 175 13.76 6.98 -10.90
CA PHE A 175 12.77 5.92 -10.87
C PHE A 175 12.97 4.98 -12.05
N GLY A 176 13.05 3.69 -11.76
CA GLY A 176 13.27 2.65 -12.74
C GLY A 176 11.99 2.20 -13.43
N HIS A 177 12.00 0.95 -13.88
CA HIS A 177 10.91 0.37 -14.66
C HIS A 177 9.94 -0.45 -13.80
N ASN A 178 10.36 -0.82 -12.60
CA ASN A 178 9.65 -1.75 -11.74
C ASN A 178 8.91 -0.95 -10.67
N GLY A 179 7.70 -0.52 -11.03
CA GLY A 179 6.82 0.22 -10.14
C GLY A 179 5.44 -0.38 -10.11
N CYS A 180 4.84 -0.39 -8.93
CA CYS A 180 3.43 -0.67 -8.76
C CYS A 180 2.83 0.38 -7.81
N GLN A 181 1.55 0.68 -8.01
CA GLN A 181 0.81 1.59 -7.16
C GLN A 181 -0.57 1.03 -6.87
N ILE A 182 -1.09 1.34 -5.69
CA ILE A 182 -2.46 1.06 -5.30
C ILE A 182 -3.09 2.34 -4.75
N VAL A 183 -4.27 2.68 -5.25
CA VAL A 183 -5.05 3.81 -4.75
C VAL A 183 -5.95 3.30 -3.62
N ILE A 184 -5.95 3.97 -2.48
CA ILE A 184 -6.83 3.69 -1.33
C ILE A 184 -7.84 4.82 -1.28
N TYR A 185 -9.09 4.51 -1.58
CA TYR A 185 -10.18 5.48 -1.54
C TYR A 185 -10.80 5.51 -0.15
N TYR A 186 -11.23 6.70 0.26
CA TYR A 186 -11.94 6.90 1.51
C TYR A 186 -12.90 8.08 1.43
N THR A 187 -13.92 8.04 2.28
CA THR A 187 -14.82 9.15 2.53
C THR A 187 -14.65 9.65 3.97
N HIS A 188 -14.58 10.96 4.17
CA HIS A 188 -14.64 11.56 5.50
C HIS A 188 -16.04 11.39 6.09
N LEU A 189 -16.11 10.79 7.29
CA LEU A 189 -17.35 10.73 8.05
C LEU A 189 -17.51 11.96 8.94
N ASP A 190 -16.40 12.43 9.49
CA ASP A 190 -16.26 13.67 10.26
C ASP A 190 -14.80 14.17 10.17
N ASN A 191 -14.42 15.10 11.05
CA ASN A 191 -13.07 15.68 11.05
C ASN A 191 -11.98 14.71 11.51
N ASP A 192 -12.35 13.65 12.23
CA ASP A 192 -11.39 12.79 12.94
C ASP A 192 -11.46 11.34 12.43
N SER A 193 -12.37 11.02 11.50
CA SER A 193 -12.58 9.67 11.01
C SER A 193 -12.92 9.58 9.51
N ILE A 194 -12.48 8.47 8.93
CA ILE A 194 -12.71 8.11 7.53
C ILE A 194 -13.30 6.71 7.41
N GLU A 195 -14.03 6.46 6.33
CA GLU A 195 -14.48 5.13 5.90
C GLU A 195 -13.78 4.74 4.59
N LEU A 196 -13.10 3.59 4.58
CA LEU A 196 -12.43 3.02 3.41
C LEU A 196 -13.43 2.44 2.42
N GLU A 197 -13.22 2.63 1.11
CA GLU A 197 -14.15 2.19 0.05
C GLU A 197 -13.77 0.90 -0.66
#